data_AF-A0A2N5SUA0-F1
#
_entry.id   AF-A0A2N5SUA0-F1
#
_cell.length_a   1.000
_cell.length_b   1.000
_cell.length_c   1.000
_cell.angle_alpha   90.00
_cell.angle_beta   90.00
_cell.angle_gamma   90.00
#
_symmetry.space_group_name_H-M   'P 1'
#
loop_
_entity.id
_entity.type
_entity.pdbx_description
1 polymer ?
#
loop_
_entity_poly.entity_id
_entity_poly.type
_entity_poly.pdbx_seq_one_letter_code
_entity_poly.pdbx_strand_id
1 'polypeptide(L)'
;MSSLFRMMRSFTNCSILKMSANATGLPPHEVNEIQKSIDKLIASNKVLIFSKSYCPYCERSKKFLNDKLNRMQKKEIKIKILELDLEPNGSIIQNLLCQKLQKEKITVPQVESTAQHLECTNPNCIKGSLLIPSLMFLFLTAPFFQIATSPKIFINSQHIGGCDDLLTKEQEGKLDPLL
;
A
#
# COMPACT_ATOMS: atom_id res chain seq x y z
N MET A 1 57.99 -13.93 -14.24
CA MET A 1 58.38 -15.19 -13.57
C MET A 1 58.00 -15.03 -12.11
N SER A 2 57.08 -15.74 -11.48
CA SER A 2 56.17 -16.83 -11.82
C SER A 2 55.66 -17.31 -10.47
N SER A 3 54.45 -17.88 -10.45
CA SER A 3 53.94 -18.76 -9.39
C SER A 3 53.51 -18.09 -8.08
N LEU A 4 52.38 -18.46 -7.48
CA LEU A 4 51.32 -19.38 -7.89
C LEU A 4 50.21 -19.19 -6.86
N PHE A 5 48.98 -19.07 -7.36
CA PHE A 5 47.76 -19.32 -6.61
C PHE A 5 47.90 -20.49 -5.62
N ARG A 6 47.49 -20.29 -4.37
CA ARG A 6 47.14 -21.39 -3.44
C ARG A 6 45.71 -21.24 -2.93
N MET A 7 44.81 -21.61 -3.83
CA MET A 7 43.73 -22.59 -3.66
C MET A 7 43.23 -22.92 -2.23
N MET A 8 41.95 -22.61 -2.04
CA MET A 8 40.88 -23.35 -1.34
C MET A 8 41.13 -24.00 0.02
N ARG A 9 40.30 -23.56 1.00
CA ARG A 9 39.57 -24.31 2.04
C ARG A 9 38.80 -23.24 2.85
N SER A 10 37.54 -23.34 3.25
CA SER A 10 36.67 -24.49 3.41
C SER A 10 35.22 -23.99 3.31
N PHE A 11 34.38 -24.73 2.59
CA PHE A 11 32.94 -24.61 2.67
C PHE A 11 32.50 -25.04 4.07
N THR A 12 32.31 -24.09 4.99
CA THR A 12 31.37 -24.30 6.08
C THR A 12 30.00 -23.90 5.58
N ASN A 13 29.18 -24.93 5.35
CA ASN A 13 27.74 -24.84 5.21
C ASN A 13 27.16 -23.78 6.14
N CYS A 14 26.86 -22.60 5.60
CA CYS A 14 25.79 -21.79 6.11
C CYS A 14 24.78 -21.79 4.97
N SER A 15 23.75 -22.62 5.12
CA SER A 15 22.60 -22.68 4.24
C SER A 15 22.19 -21.26 3.89
N ILE A 16 22.45 -20.88 2.63
CA ILE A 16 22.14 -19.58 2.07
C ILE A 16 20.66 -19.36 2.32
N LEU A 17 20.40 -18.46 3.27
CA LEU A 17 19.08 -17.94 3.55
C LEU A 17 18.54 -17.38 2.25
N LYS A 18 17.57 -18.08 1.67
CA LYS A 18 16.62 -17.47 0.73
C LYS A 18 15.80 -16.46 1.54
N MET A 19 16.38 -15.29 1.84
CA MET A 19 15.62 -14.16 2.36
C MET A 19 14.90 -13.52 1.17
N SER A 20 13.73 -14.05 0.86
CA SER A 20 12.66 -13.20 0.33
C SER A 20 12.33 -12.23 1.47
N ALA A 21 12.97 -11.07 1.47
CA ALA A 21 12.72 -10.03 2.45
C ALA A 21 11.32 -9.47 2.20
N ASN A 22 10.32 -10.09 2.80
CA ASN A 22 9.05 -9.43 3.02
C ASN A 22 9.36 -8.25 3.94
N ALA A 23 9.09 -7.00 3.50
CA ALA A 23 9.52 -5.76 4.17
C ALA A 23 8.89 -5.52 5.56
N THR A 24 8.26 -6.54 6.13
CA THR A 24 7.64 -6.55 7.45
C THR A 24 8.30 -7.69 8.20
N GLY A 25 9.02 -7.41 9.28
CA GLY A 25 9.73 -8.42 10.08
C GLY A 25 8.82 -9.40 10.84
N LEU A 26 7.61 -9.68 10.34
CA LEU A 26 6.64 -10.59 10.94
C LEU A 26 6.53 -11.89 10.12
N PRO A 27 6.29 -13.04 10.78
CA PRO A 27 6.14 -14.32 10.11
C PRO A 27 4.93 -14.31 9.15
N PRO A 28 5.00 -15.03 8.01
CA PRO A 28 3.92 -15.06 7.00
C PRO A 28 2.54 -15.48 7.56
N HIS A 29 2.54 -16.32 8.61
CA HIS A 29 1.32 -16.76 9.27
C HIS A 29 0.53 -15.60 9.89
N GLU A 30 1.22 -14.64 10.50
CA GLU A 30 0.58 -13.53 11.20
C GLU A 30 -0.06 -12.53 10.24
N VAL A 31 0.58 -12.28 9.10
CA VAL A 31 0.04 -11.43 8.02
C VAL A 31 -1.29 -11.99 7.50
N ASN A 32 -1.40 -13.31 7.35
CA ASN A 32 -2.63 -13.97 6.89
C ASN A 32 -3.77 -13.83 7.90
N GLU A 33 -3.49 -13.94 9.20
CA GLU A 33 -4.51 -13.77 10.24
C GLU A 33 -5.00 -12.32 10.33
N ILE A 34 -4.08 -11.34 10.19
CA ILE A 34 -4.44 -9.92 10.10
C ILE A 34 -5.34 -9.66 8.88
N GLN A 35 -4.99 -10.24 7.73
CA GLN A 35 -5.80 -10.11 6.51
C GLN A 35 -7.22 -10.66 6.71
N LYS A 36 -7.36 -11.86 7.30
CA LYS A 36 -8.67 -12.44 7.63
C LYS A 36 -9.47 -11.53 8.57
N SER A 37 -8.81 -10.89 9.54
CA SER A 37 -9.45 -9.96 10.47
C SER A 37 -10.01 -8.74 9.73
N ILE A 38 -9.20 -8.13 8.84
CA ILE A 38 -9.62 -7.00 8.01
C ILE A 38 -10.82 -7.39 7.13
N ASP A 39 -10.77 -8.57 6.51
CA ASP A 39 -11.83 -9.04 5.62
C ASP A 39 -13.15 -9.23 6.37
N LYS A 40 -13.09 -9.80 7.58
CA LYS A 40 -14.24 -9.90 8.49
C LYS A 40 -14.78 -8.53 8.88
N LEU A 41 -13.92 -7.55 9.15
CA LEU A 41 -14.33 -6.19 9.47
C LEU A 41 -15.03 -5.51 8.30
N ILE A 42 -14.53 -5.67 7.08
CA ILE A 42 -15.13 -5.10 5.87
C ILE A 42 -16.49 -5.77 5.59
N ALA A 43 -16.58 -7.09 5.73
CA ALA A 43 -17.82 -7.84 5.47
C ALA A 43 -18.90 -7.61 6.54
N SER A 44 -18.52 -7.43 7.79
CA SER A 44 -19.46 -7.27 8.91
C SER A 44 -20.05 -5.86 9.03
N ASN A 45 -19.35 -4.84 8.51
CA ASN A 45 -19.76 -3.44 8.67
C ASN A 45 -20.25 -2.85 7.36
N LYS A 46 -21.41 -2.19 7.40
CA LYS A 46 -21.95 -1.48 6.24
C LYS A 46 -21.08 -0.30 5.84
N VAL A 47 -20.65 0.51 6.80
CA VAL A 47 -19.73 1.64 6.57
C VAL A 47 -18.52 1.47 7.47
N LEU A 48 -17.34 1.34 6.88
CA LEU A 48 -16.06 1.19 7.57
C LEU A 48 -15.08 2.27 7.08
N ILE A 49 -14.48 2.99 8.02
CA ILE A 49 -13.52 4.05 7.75
C ILE A 49 -12.19 3.71 8.43
N PHE A 50 -11.15 3.51 7.64
CA PHE A 50 -9.77 3.47 8.12
C PHE A 50 -9.22 4.90 8.18
N SER A 51 -8.90 5.34 9.38
CA SER A 51 -8.55 6.71 9.74
C SER A 51 -7.16 6.76 10.36
N LYS A 52 -6.61 7.97 10.46
CA LYS A 52 -5.53 8.30 11.40
C LYS A 52 -6.03 9.40 12.33
N SER A 53 -5.74 9.32 13.63
CA SER A 53 -6.27 10.27 14.63
C SER A 53 -5.93 11.73 14.31
N TYR A 54 -4.73 11.97 13.78
CA TYR A 54 -4.20 13.30 13.48
C TYR A 54 -4.57 13.84 12.08
N CYS A 55 -5.41 13.14 11.31
CA CYS A 55 -5.64 13.47 9.90
C CYS A 55 -6.90 14.34 9.69
N PRO A 56 -6.78 15.57 9.16
CA PRO A 56 -7.92 16.47 8.97
C PRO A 56 -8.91 15.97 7.89
N TYR A 57 -8.43 15.26 6.88
CA TYR A 57 -9.30 14.67 5.84
C TYR A 57 -10.17 13.53 6.39
N CYS A 58 -9.67 12.82 7.40
CA CYS A 58 -10.43 11.76 8.06
C CYS A 58 -11.57 12.35 8.88
N GLU A 59 -11.32 13.41 9.66
CA GLU A 59 -12.35 14.14 10.40
C GLU A 59 -13.44 14.69 9.47
N ARG A 60 -13.04 15.30 8.35
CA ARG A 60 -13.98 15.80 7.33
C ARG A 60 -14.89 14.68 6.80
N SER A 61 -14.32 13.52 6.48
CA SER A 61 -15.07 12.36 5.98
C SER A 61 -16.03 11.79 7.02
N LYS A 62 -15.56 11.65 8.27
CA LYS A 62 -16.39 11.19 9.42
C LYS A 62 -17.59 12.12 9.62
N LYS A 63 -17.34 13.43 9.67
CA LYS A 63 -18.39 14.45 9.82
C LYS A 63 -19.38 14.40 8.67
N PHE A 64 -18.90 14.40 7.43
CA PHE A 64 -19.74 14.37 6.25
C PHE A 64 -20.69 13.15 6.24
N LEU A 65 -20.18 11.95 6.54
CA LEU A 65 -20.99 10.74 6.58
C LEU A 65 -22.04 10.79 7.71
N ASN A 66 -21.66 11.26 8.90
CA ASN A 66 -22.61 11.45 10.00
C ASN A 66 -23.72 12.43 9.63
N ASP A 67 -23.35 13.60 9.08
CA ASP A 67 -24.30 14.63 8.66
C ASP A 67 -25.24 14.11 7.56
N LYS A 68 -24.72 13.34 6.61
CA LYS A 68 -25.51 12.73 5.54
C LYS A 68 -26.49 11.68 6.07
N LEU A 69 -26.05 10.76 6.93
CA LEU A 69 -26.93 9.75 7.54
C LEU A 69 -28.04 10.38 8.37
N ASN A 70 -27.74 11.45 9.10
CA ASN A 70 -28.75 12.22 9.85
C ASN A 70 -29.77 12.88 8.91
N ARG A 71 -29.33 13.50 7.81
CA ARG A 71 -30.22 14.09 6.78
C ARG A 71 -31.13 13.05 6.12
N MET A 72 -30.59 11.85 5.83
CA MET A 72 -31.34 10.74 5.26
C MET A 72 -32.21 9.99 6.29
N GLN A 73 -32.15 10.39 7.57
CA GLN A 73 -32.82 9.71 8.69
C GLN A 73 -32.46 8.21 8.82
N LYS A 74 -31.29 7.80 8.28
CA LYS A 74 -30.79 6.40 8.31
C LYS A 74 -29.95 6.13 9.56
N LYS A 75 -30.55 6.33 10.73
CA LYS A 75 -29.87 6.19 12.03
C LYS A 75 -29.48 4.74 12.36
N GLU A 76 -30.05 3.75 11.69
CA GLU A 76 -29.66 2.34 11.91
C GLU A 76 -28.26 2.01 11.36
N ILE A 77 -27.75 2.80 10.42
CA ILE A 77 -26.46 2.53 9.77
C ILE A 77 -25.34 2.93 10.72
N LYS A 78 -24.69 1.91 11.29
CA LYS A 78 -23.53 2.10 12.17
C LYS A 78 -22.26 2.32 11.35
N ILE A 79 -21.62 3.47 11.55
CA ILE A 79 -20.28 3.76 11.02
C ILE A 79 -19.24 3.16 11.97
N LYS A 80 -18.40 2.27 11.47
CA LYS A 80 -17.24 1.75 12.19
C LYS A 80 -15.99 2.53 11.77
N ILE A 81 -15.23 3.02 12.75
CA ILE A 81 -13.96 3.72 12.55
C ILE A 81 -12.85 2.82 13.11
N LEU A 82 -11.77 2.64 12.34
CA LEU A 82 -10.54 1.99 12.78
C LEU A 82 -9.37 2.98 12.63
N GLU A 83 -8.70 3.29 13.74
CA GLU A 83 -7.59 4.26 13.78
C GLU A 83 -6.27 3.53 13.66
N LEU A 84 -5.65 3.62 12.48
CA LEU A 84 -4.49 2.84 12.09
C LEU A 84 -3.20 3.26 12.82
N ASP A 85 -3.19 4.43 13.44
CA ASP A 85 -2.07 4.93 14.24
C ASP A 85 -2.08 4.41 15.69
N LEU A 86 -3.25 3.98 16.18
CA LEU A 86 -3.41 3.40 17.51
C LEU A 86 -3.29 1.87 17.50
N GLU A 87 -3.43 1.25 16.32
CA GLU A 87 -3.28 -0.19 16.13
C GLU A 87 -1.80 -0.57 16.04
N PRO A 88 -1.31 -1.56 16.82
CA PRO A 88 0.10 -1.98 16.77
C PRO A 88 0.49 -2.54 15.40
N ASN A 89 -0.46 -3.18 14.70
CA ASN A 89 -0.30 -3.72 13.36
C ASN A 89 -0.70 -2.73 12.25
N GLY A 90 -0.88 -1.45 12.59
CA GLY A 90 -1.38 -0.42 11.69
C GLY A 90 -0.61 -0.27 10.37
N SER A 91 0.72 -0.37 10.41
CA SER A 91 1.57 -0.34 9.21
C SER A 91 1.33 -1.54 8.29
N ILE A 92 1.13 -2.73 8.86
CA ILE A 92 0.84 -3.96 8.10
C ILE A 92 -0.55 -3.84 7.46
N ILE A 93 -1.53 -3.39 8.24
CA ILE A 93 -2.90 -3.16 7.77
C ILE A 93 -2.90 -2.16 6.60
N GLN A 94 -2.14 -1.06 6.70
CA GLN A 94 -1.99 -0.09 5.62
C GLN A 94 -1.44 -0.73 4.34
N ASN A 95 -0.39 -1.54 4.46
CA ASN A 95 0.21 -2.23 3.32
C ASN A 95 -0.76 -3.25 2.69
N LEU A 96 -1.45 -4.05 3.51
CA LEU A 96 -2.45 -5.01 3.06
C LEU A 96 -3.62 -4.33 2.36
N LEU A 97 -4.14 -3.24 2.93
CA LEU A 97 -5.20 -2.44 2.29
C LEU A 97 -4.71 -1.88 0.95
N CYS A 98 -3.53 -1.27 0.90
CA CYS A 98 -2.95 -0.79 -0.36
C CYS A 98 -2.82 -1.91 -1.41
N GLN A 99 -2.36 -3.10 -1.01
CA GLN A 99 -2.23 -4.24 -1.91
C GLN A 99 -3.58 -4.74 -2.42
N LYS A 100 -4.60 -4.83 -1.56
CA LYS A 100 -5.97 -5.22 -1.96
C LYS A 100 -6.56 -4.24 -2.97
N LEU A 101 -6.40 -2.94 -2.72
CA LEU A 101 -6.93 -1.88 -3.59
C LEU A 101 -6.19 -1.78 -4.92
N GLN A 102 -4.88 -2.05 -4.93
CA GLN A 102 -4.12 -2.11 -6.17
C GLN A 102 -4.58 -3.28 -7.03
N LYS A 103 -4.80 -4.47 -6.45
CA LYS A 103 -5.36 -5.64 -7.15
C LYS A 103 -6.75 -5.37 -7.75
N GLU A 104 -7.58 -4.60 -7.06
CA GLU A 104 -8.93 -4.21 -7.54
C GLU A 104 -8.90 -3.21 -8.71
N LYS A 105 -7.84 -2.38 -8.84
CA LYS A 105 -7.65 -1.48 -9.98
C LYS A 105 -6.99 -2.13 -11.20
N ILE A 106 -6.58 -3.40 -11.12
CA ILE A 106 -5.98 -4.14 -12.25
C ILE A 106 -7.08 -4.91 -12.99
N THR A 107 -7.96 -4.19 -13.66
CA THR A 107 -8.91 -4.78 -14.62
C THR A 107 -8.80 -4.14 -15.99
N VAL A 108 -7.60 -4.21 -16.58
CA VAL A 108 -7.34 -4.44 -18.01
C VAL A 108 -5.97 -5.14 -18.11
N PRO A 109 -5.80 -6.25 -18.86
CA PRO A 109 -4.47 -6.78 -19.10
C PRO A 109 -3.78 -5.85 -20.09
N GLN A 110 -2.84 -5.03 -19.64
CA GLN A 110 -1.97 -4.29 -20.55
C GLN A 110 -0.51 -4.47 -20.14
N VAL A 111 0.07 -5.45 -20.83
CA VAL A 111 1.46 -5.54 -21.30
C VAL A 111 2.54 -5.44 -20.23
N GLU A 112 3.31 -6.53 -20.16
CA GLU A 112 4.62 -6.60 -19.53
C GLU A 112 5.42 -5.29 -19.71
N SER A 113 5.74 -4.62 -18.61
CA SER A 113 7.05 -3.97 -18.51
C SER A 113 7.96 -4.92 -17.76
N THR A 114 8.46 -5.89 -18.51
CA THR A 114 9.73 -6.53 -18.21
C THR A 114 10.80 -5.45 -18.01
N ALA A 115 11.72 -5.73 -17.09
CA ALA A 115 13.01 -5.07 -16.89
C ALA A 115 13.04 -3.67 -16.24
N GLN A 116 13.16 -3.67 -14.91
CA GLN A 116 14.27 -2.94 -14.27
C GLN A 116 15.07 -3.90 -13.40
N HIS A 117 15.66 -4.88 -14.08
CA HIS A 117 16.96 -5.42 -13.68
C HIS A 117 17.87 -5.23 -14.89
N LEU A 118 18.50 -4.06 -14.98
CA LEU A 118 19.71 -3.89 -15.79
C LEU A 118 20.89 -3.99 -14.83
N GLU A 119 21.08 -5.18 -14.27
CA GLU A 119 22.44 -5.60 -13.92
C GLU A 119 23.11 -5.98 -15.24
N CYS A 120 23.95 -5.09 -15.75
CA CYS A 120 24.84 -5.41 -16.86
C CYS A 120 25.86 -6.45 -16.38
N THR A 121 25.62 -7.74 -16.61
CA THR A 121 26.61 -8.80 -16.41
C THR A 121 27.38 -9.11 -17.70
N ASN A 122 27.72 -8.08 -18.50
CA ASN A 122 28.60 -8.22 -19.66
C ASN A 122 29.91 -7.45 -19.44
N PRO A 123 31.08 -8.13 -19.36
CA PRO A 123 32.35 -7.46 -19.08
C PRO A 123 32.91 -6.58 -20.23
N ASN A 124 32.22 -6.46 -21.38
CA ASN A 124 32.74 -5.74 -22.55
C ASN A 124 31.95 -4.48 -22.96
N CYS A 125 31.12 -3.90 -22.09
CA CYS A 125 30.42 -2.65 -22.43
C CYS A 125 31.37 -1.43 -22.25
N ILE A 126 31.88 -0.92 -23.37
CA ILE A 126 32.82 0.20 -23.45
C ILE A 126 32.09 1.48 -23.02
N LYS A 127 32.60 2.15 -21.98
CA LYS A 127 32.04 3.35 -21.36
C LYS A 127 31.94 4.50 -22.37
N GLY A 128 30.73 4.82 -22.80
CA GLY A 128 30.39 6.10 -23.43
C GLY A 128 29.99 7.10 -22.34
N SER A 129 30.78 8.15 -22.16
CA SER A 129 30.49 9.24 -21.24
C SER A 129 29.26 10.03 -21.71
N LEU A 130 28.18 10.00 -20.94
CA LEU A 130 27.15 11.04 -21.03
C LEU A 130 27.41 12.03 -19.89
N LEU A 131 28.03 13.15 -20.26
CA LEU A 131 28.15 14.36 -19.44
C LEU A 131 26.75 14.92 -19.20
N ILE A 132 26.18 14.63 -18.02
CA ILE A 132 24.94 15.25 -17.57
C ILE A 132 25.34 16.56 -16.86
N PRO A 133 24.94 17.74 -17.34
CA PRO A 133 25.31 19.00 -16.71
C PRO A 133 24.72 19.11 -15.31
N SER A 134 25.59 19.52 -14.40
CA SER A 134 25.39 19.72 -12.98
C SER A 134 24.32 20.78 -12.68
N LEU A 135 23.03 20.43 -12.67
CA LEU A 135 21.99 21.09 -11.85
C LEU A 135 20.59 20.44 -11.86
N MET A 136 20.45 19.15 -12.18
CA MET A 136 19.13 18.49 -12.15
C MET A 136 19.18 17.08 -11.55
N PHE A 137 19.84 16.93 -10.40
CA PHE A 137 19.96 15.63 -9.73
C PHE A 137 19.81 15.75 -8.21
N LEU A 138 18.75 16.44 -7.76
CA LEU A 138 18.36 16.47 -6.35
C LEU A 138 16.84 16.30 -6.13
N PHE A 139 16.16 15.57 -7.02
CA PHE A 139 14.73 15.26 -6.87
C PHE A 139 14.36 13.79 -7.12
N LEU A 140 15.33 12.86 -7.13
CA LEU A 140 15.05 11.42 -7.39
C LEU A 140 15.56 10.46 -6.30
N THR A 141 15.85 10.95 -5.10
CA THR A 141 16.14 10.10 -3.92
C THR A 141 15.18 10.37 -2.77
N ALA A 142 13.91 10.62 -3.06
CA ALA A 142 12.87 10.16 -2.16
C ALA A 142 12.43 8.80 -2.71
N PRO A 143 12.78 7.65 -2.09
CA PRO A 143 11.98 6.47 -2.34
C PRO A 143 10.56 6.92 -2.06
N PHE A 144 9.70 6.80 -3.07
CA PHE A 144 8.30 7.16 -3.07
C PHE A 144 7.71 6.60 -1.76
N PHE A 145 7.71 7.42 -0.71
CA PHE A 145 7.17 7.04 0.57
C PHE A 145 5.72 6.87 0.23
N GLN A 146 5.31 5.61 0.12
CA GLN A 146 3.95 5.27 -0.22
C GLN A 146 3.14 5.64 1.01
N ILE A 147 2.89 6.95 1.18
CA ILE A 147 2.01 7.47 2.21
C ILE A 147 0.69 6.86 1.80
N ALA A 148 0.31 5.75 2.44
CA ALA A 148 -1.01 5.19 2.29
C ALA A 148 -1.96 6.33 2.65
N THR A 149 -2.60 6.89 1.63
CA THR A 149 -3.40 8.11 1.77
C THR A 149 -4.62 7.76 2.62
N SER A 150 -4.62 8.18 3.88
CA SER A 150 -5.80 8.13 4.75
C SER A 150 -6.70 9.34 4.42
N PRO A 151 -8.03 9.21 4.46
CA PRO A 151 -8.82 8.04 4.85
C PRO A 151 -8.95 6.98 3.75
N LYS A 152 -9.26 5.73 4.13
CA LYS A 152 -9.80 4.71 3.23
C LYS A 152 -11.20 4.34 3.67
N ILE A 153 -12.16 4.49 2.76
CA ILE A 153 -13.59 4.37 3.06
C ILE A 153 -14.17 3.18 2.31
N PHE A 154 -14.88 2.32 3.03
CA PHE A 154 -15.59 1.16 2.50
C PHE A 154 -17.09 1.27 2.83
N ILE A 155 -17.93 1.02 1.82
CA ILE A 155 -19.39 0.99 1.95
C ILE A 155 -19.89 -0.31 1.31
N ASN A 156 -20.69 -1.11 2.02
CA ASN A 156 -21.17 -2.44 1.58
C ASN A 156 -20.04 -3.34 1.04
N SER A 157 -18.92 -3.44 1.77
CA SER A 157 -17.70 -4.14 1.33
C SER A 157 -17.00 -3.58 0.08
N GLN A 158 -17.53 -2.53 -0.55
CA GLN A 158 -16.91 -1.87 -1.71
C GLN A 158 -15.99 -0.74 -1.27
N HIS A 159 -14.78 -0.68 -1.83
CA HIS A 159 -13.90 0.46 -1.63
C HIS A 159 -14.38 1.69 -2.43
N ILE A 160 -14.60 2.79 -1.71
CA ILE A 160 -15.08 4.04 -2.28
C ILE A 160 -13.93 4.97 -2.66
N GLY A 161 -12.87 4.97 -1.87
CA GLY A 161 -11.73 5.88 -2.04
C GLY A 161 -11.38 6.66 -0.78
N GLY A 162 -10.81 7.83 -0.99
CA GLY A 162 -10.48 8.81 0.05
C GLY A 162 -11.59 9.84 0.31
N CYS A 163 -11.22 10.95 0.93
CA CYS A 163 -12.14 12.04 1.24
C CYS A 163 -12.69 12.70 -0.03
N ASP A 164 -11.84 12.94 -1.02
CA ASP A 164 -12.26 13.62 -2.26
C ASP A 164 -13.18 12.73 -3.10
N ASP A 165 -12.83 11.44 -3.24
CA ASP A 165 -13.66 10.46 -3.95
C ASP A 165 -15.08 10.35 -3.37
N LEU A 166 -15.20 10.45 -2.04
CA LEU A 166 -16.48 10.45 -1.35
C LEU A 166 -17.33 11.67 -1.72
N LEU A 167 -16.74 12.86 -1.70
CA LEU A 167 -17.44 14.10 -2.04
C LEU A 167 -17.82 14.14 -3.53
N THR A 168 -16.96 13.65 -4.41
CA THR A 168 -17.27 13.51 -5.84
C THR A 168 -18.47 12.60 -6.06
N LYS A 169 -18.53 11.44 -5.38
CA LYS A 169 -19.68 10.51 -5.49
C LYS A 169 -20.99 11.09 -4.96
N GLU A 170 -20.93 11.94 -3.94
CA GLU A 170 -22.09 12.70 -3.47
C GLU A 170 -22.58 13.67 -4.56
N GLN A 171 -21.68 14.43 -5.17
CA GLN A 171 -22.02 15.37 -6.25
C GLN A 171 -22.61 14.65 -7.47
N GLU A 172 -22.13 13.44 -7.75
CA GLU A 172 -22.67 12.58 -8.81
C GLU A 172 -23.99 11.88 -8.41
N GLY A 173 -24.46 12.02 -7.17
CA GLY A 173 -25.66 11.33 -6.68
C GLY A 173 -25.51 9.81 -6.53
N LYS A 174 -24.28 9.28 -6.61
CA LYS A 174 -23.99 7.83 -6.52
C LYS A 174 -23.80 7.34 -5.09
N LEU A 175 -23.75 8.24 -4.11
CA LEU A 175 -23.52 7.89 -2.72
C LEU A 175 -24.80 7.40 -2.00
N ASP A 176 -25.93 8.04 -2.29
CA ASP A 176 -27.24 7.72 -1.71
C ASP A 176 -27.72 6.28 -1.89
N PRO A 177 -27.52 5.61 -3.04
CA PRO A 177 -27.90 4.20 -3.18
C PRO A 177 -26.97 3.24 -2.41
N LEU A 178 -25.78 3.67 -2.01
CA LEU A 178 -24.81 2.83 -1.29
C LEU A 178 -25.03 2.87 0.23
N LEU A 179 -25.54 3.97 0.76
CA LEU A 179 -25.91 4.15 2.17
C LEU A 179 -27.36 3.76 2.35
#